data_AF-A0A5E4KNR6-F1
#
_entry.id   AF-A0A5E4KNR6-F1
#
_cell.length_a   1.000
_cell.length_b   1.000
_cell.length_c   1.000
_cell.angle_alpha   90.00
_cell.angle_beta   90.00
_cell.angle_gamma   90.00
#
_symmetry.space_group_name_H-M   'P 1'
#
loop_
_entity.id
_entity.type
_entity.pdbx_description
1 polymer ?
#
loop_
_entity_poly.entity_id
_entity_poly.type
_entity_poly.pdbx_seq_one_letter_code
_entity_poly.pdbx_strand_id
1 'polypeptide(L)'
;MQQFLVDTNVFVSAIKNPESKAGALDLILELISNKNVRLVGNDLLLLEFDKYSERYESETASIFRKIRLLILSMQPHASRKIPF
;
A
#
# COMPACT_ATOMS: atom_id res chain seq x y z
N MET A 1 -8.11 4.99 -16.69
CA MET A 1 -7.45 4.91 -15.37
C MET A 1 -7.82 3.57 -14.76
N GLN A 2 -6.86 2.66 -14.60
CA GLN A 2 -7.09 1.33 -14.03
C GLN A 2 -6.95 1.39 -12.51
N GLN A 3 -7.79 0.63 -11.81
CA GLN A 3 -7.77 0.56 -10.36
C GLN A 3 -7.16 -0.76 -9.91
N PHE A 4 -6.25 -0.69 -8.95
CA PHE A 4 -5.58 -1.85 -8.38
C PHE A 4 -5.68 -1.81 -6.85
N LEU A 5 -5.99 -2.97 -6.28
CA LEU A 5 -5.86 -3.23 -4.85
C LEU A 5 -4.59 -4.05 -4.66
N VAL A 6 -3.69 -3.60 -3.79
CA VAL A 6 -2.51 -4.39 -3.41
C VAL A 6 -2.93 -5.30 -2.26
N ASP A 7 -2.82 -6.60 -2.45
CA ASP A 7 -3.09 -7.58 -1.39
C ASP A 7 -2.00 -7.50 -0.31
N THR A 8 -2.39 -7.75 0.94
CA THR A 8 -1.48 -7.77 2.09
C THR A 8 -0.33 -8.77 1.92
N ASN A 9 -0.53 -9.90 1.25
CA ASN A 9 0.54 -10.87 1.00
C ASN A 9 1.57 -10.37 -0.02
N VAL A 10 1.14 -9.57 -1.01
CA VAL A 10 2.04 -8.93 -1.98
C VAL A 10 2.88 -7.87 -1.26
N PHE A 11 2.22 -7.07 -0.42
CA PHE A 11 2.88 -6.08 0.42
C PHE A 11 3.90 -6.71 1.38
N VAL A 12 3.49 -7.73 2.16
CA VAL A 12 4.38 -8.48 3.08
C VAL A 12 5.54 -9.11 2.33
N SER A 13 5.30 -9.62 1.12
CA SER A 13 6.36 -10.20 0.29
C SER A 13 7.40 -9.16 -0.12
N ALA A 14 7.01 -7.90 -0.36
CA ALA A 14 7.94 -6.83 -0.69
C ALA A 14 8.78 -6.36 0.50
N ILE A 15 8.25 -6.40 1.73
CA ILE A 15 8.93 -5.86 2.92
C ILE A 15 9.70 -6.91 3.75
N LYS A 16 9.30 -8.20 3.69
CA LYS A 16 9.88 -9.25 4.55
C LYS A 16 11.31 -9.64 4.18
N ASN A 17 11.67 -9.57 2.89
CA ASN A 17 13.01 -9.85 2.38
C ASN A 17 13.19 -9.15 1.01
N PRO A 18 13.53 -7.85 1.00
CA PRO A 18 13.62 -7.10 -0.25
C PRO A 18 14.69 -7.67 -1.21
N GLU A 19 15.78 -8.25 -0.69
CA GLU A 19 16.87 -8.79 -1.52
C GLU A 19 16.54 -10.12 -2.23
N SER A 20 15.61 -10.93 -1.69
CA SER A 20 15.23 -12.22 -2.30
C SER A 20 13.87 -12.20 -3.01
N LYS A 21 13.15 -11.06 -2.95
CA LYS A 21 11.81 -10.89 -3.53
C LYS A 21 11.66 -9.62 -4.37
N ALA A 22 12.67 -9.32 -5.20
CA ALA A 22 12.72 -8.16 -6.08
C ALA A 22 11.39 -7.89 -6.83
N GLY A 23 10.75 -8.93 -7.38
CA GLY A 23 9.54 -8.76 -8.19
C GLY A 23 8.32 -8.16 -7.47
N ALA A 24 8.13 -8.40 -6.16
CA ALA A 24 7.00 -7.82 -5.43
C ALA A 24 7.21 -6.33 -5.15
N LEU A 25 8.45 -5.97 -4.81
CA LEU A 25 8.83 -4.58 -4.60
C LEU A 25 8.79 -3.80 -5.91
N ASP A 26 9.36 -4.35 -6.98
CA ASP A 26 9.37 -3.74 -8.32
C ASP A 26 7.96 -3.50 -8.84
N LEU A 27 7.06 -4.48 -8.68
CA LEU A 27 5.65 -4.34 -9.04
C LEU A 27 5.00 -3.16 -8.30
N ILE A 28 5.20 -3.08 -6.99
CA ILE A 28 4.64 -1.98 -6.19
C ILE A 28 5.20 -0.64 -6.67
N LEU A 29 6.50 -0.55 -6.94
CA LEU A 29 7.15 0.66 -7.45
C LEU A 29 6.62 1.07 -8.83
N GLU A 30 6.36 0.10 -9.72
CA GLU A 30 5.76 0.34 -11.03
C GLU A 30 4.33 0.88 -10.91
N LEU A 31 3.52 0.25 -10.05
CA LEU A 31 2.13 0.66 -9.81
C LEU A 31 2.03 2.08 -9.24
N ILE A 32 2.89 2.46 -8.29
CA ILE A 32 2.89 3.82 -7.70
C ILE A 32 3.44 4.88 -8.66
N SER A 33 4.31 4.49 -9.59
CA SER A 33 4.95 5.42 -10.54
C SER A 33 4.08 5.66 -11.78
N ASN A 34 3.14 4.75 -12.07
CA ASN A 34 2.28 4.84 -13.23
C ASN A 34 1.07 5.76 -13.00
N LYS A 35 1.05 6.91 -13.68
CA LYS A 35 -0.03 7.91 -13.58
C LYS A 35 -1.41 7.41 -14.05
N ASN A 36 -1.45 6.31 -14.82
CA ASN A 36 -2.71 5.71 -15.28
C ASN A 36 -3.29 4.68 -14.30
N VAL A 37 -2.54 4.37 -13.23
CA VAL A 37 -2.92 3.46 -12.16
C VAL A 37 -3.43 4.26 -10.96
N ARG A 38 -4.52 3.78 -10.37
CA ARG A 38 -5.08 4.25 -9.11
C ARG A 38 -5.01 3.10 -8.10
N LEU A 39 -4.22 3.28 -7.06
CA LEU A 39 -4.23 2.34 -5.93
C LEU A 39 -5.46 2.64 -5.06
N VAL A 40 -6.27 1.61 -4.83
CA VAL A 40 -7.45 1.65 -3.96
C VAL A 40 -7.21 0.78 -2.73
N GLY A 41 -7.96 1.03 -1.68
CA GLY A 41 -7.86 0.33 -0.40
C GLY A 41 -8.99 0.74 0.55
N ASN A 42 -9.02 0.17 1.73
CA ASN A 42 -9.92 0.57 2.82
C ASN A 42 -9.13 0.67 4.14
N ASP A 43 -9.79 1.13 5.19
CA ASP A 43 -9.14 1.32 6.49
C ASP A 43 -8.58 0.02 7.06
N LEU A 44 -9.26 -1.12 6.85
CA LEU A 44 -8.80 -2.43 7.31
C LEU A 44 -7.48 -2.84 6.63
N LEU A 45 -7.37 -2.66 5.32
CA LEU A 45 -6.15 -2.95 4.56
C LEU A 45 -4.99 -2.07 5.03
N LEU A 46 -5.25 -0.79 5.30
CA LEU A 46 -4.24 0.12 5.82
C LEU A 46 -3.74 -0.32 7.20
N LEU A 47 -4.64 -0.78 8.08
CA LEU A 47 -4.27 -1.32 9.39
C LEU A 47 -3.39 -2.57 9.29
N GLU A 48 -3.68 -3.47 8.34
CA GLU A 48 -2.81 -4.62 8.10
C GLU A 48 -1.42 -4.18 7.63
N PHE A 49 -1.35 -3.24 6.70
CA PHE A 49 -0.06 -2.76 6.21
C PHE A 49 0.74 -2.05 7.30
N ASP A 50 0.10 -1.25 8.17
CA ASP A 50 0.71 -0.63 9.36
C ASP A 50 1.33 -1.72 10.25
N LYS A 51 0.52 -2.72 10.63
CA LYS A 51 0.94 -3.85 11.49
C LYS A 51 2.15 -4.61 10.93
N TYR A 52 2.16 -4.88 9.63
CA TYR A 52 3.29 -5.59 9.01
C TYR A 52 4.51 -4.70 8.85
N SER A 53 4.34 -3.40 8.59
CA SER A 53 5.46 -2.46 8.52
C SER A 53 6.19 -2.34 9.86
N GLU A 54 5.44 -2.24 10.96
CA GLU A 54 6.00 -2.24 12.32
C GLU A 54 6.76 -3.53 12.62
N ARG A 55 6.24 -4.67 12.17
CA ARG A 55 6.86 -5.98 12.43
C ARG A 55 8.20 -6.19 11.73
N TYR A 56 8.43 -5.57 10.57
CA TYR A 56 9.60 -5.85 9.73
C TYR A 56 10.68 -4.77 9.79
N GLU A 57 10.51 -3.68 10.56
CA GLU A 57 11.49 -2.59 10.87
C GLU A 57 12.58 -2.39 9.80
N SER A 58 12.20 -2.22 8.53
CA SER A 58 13.15 -2.11 7.42
C SER A 58 13.07 -0.75 6.75
N GLU A 59 14.14 -0.37 6.05
CA GLU A 59 14.21 0.82 5.18
C GLU A 59 13.03 0.87 4.17
N THR A 60 12.45 -0.29 3.87
CA THR A 60 11.26 -0.49 3.04
C THR A 60 9.97 0.12 3.65
N ALA A 61 9.94 0.45 4.94
CA ALA A 61 8.84 1.21 5.57
C ALA A 61 8.58 2.58 4.91
N SER A 62 9.59 3.15 4.24
CA SER A 62 9.43 4.39 3.45
C SER A 62 8.48 4.20 2.26
N ILE A 63 8.47 3.01 1.64
CA ILE A 63 7.54 2.66 0.55
C ILE A 63 6.12 2.56 1.08
N PHE A 64 5.93 2.00 2.28
CA PHE A 64 4.62 1.95 2.91
C PHE A 64 4.03 3.35 3.13
N ARG A 65 4.82 4.33 3.59
CA ARG A 65 4.34 5.72 3.72
C ARG A 65 3.83 6.28 2.39
N LYS A 66 4.51 5.96 1.27
CA LYS A 66 4.07 6.37 -0.08
C LYS A 66 2.76 5.68 -0.49
N ILE A 67 2.63 4.37 -0.28
CA ILE A 67 1.40 3.62 -0.60
C ILE A 67 0.22 4.14 0.21
N ARG A 68 0.41 4.35 1.53
CA ARG A 68 -0.62 4.89 2.43
C ARG A 68 -1.11 6.26 1.98
N LEU A 69 -0.19 7.17 1.63
CA LEU A 69 -0.54 8.50 1.11
C LEU A 69 -1.30 8.42 -0.22
N LEU A 70 -0.89 7.53 -1.13
CA LEU A 70 -1.57 7.34 -2.41
C LEU A 70 -2.99 6.81 -2.23
N ILE A 71 -3.18 5.75 -1.43
CA ILE A 71 -4.51 5.20 -1.14
C ILE A 71 -5.40 6.28 -0.53
N LEU A 72 -4.93 7.03 0.48
CA LEU A 72 -5.71 8.08 1.15
C LEU A 72 -6.04 9.27 0.23
N SER A 73 -5.11 9.66 -0.65
CA SER A 73 -5.36 10.74 -1.63
C SER A 73 -6.36 10.36 -2.73
N MET A 74 -6.55 9.06 -2.93
CA MET A 74 -7.39 8.52 -4.00
C MET A 74 -8.72 7.94 -3.50
N GLN A 75 -8.91 7.83 -2.19
CA GLN A 75 -10.24 7.71 -1.61
C GLN A 75 -11.02 8.98 -1.96
N PRO A 76 -12.23 8.89 -2.54
CA PRO A 76 -13.13 10.02 -2.47
C PRO A 76 -13.25 10.38 -0.99
N HIS A 77 -13.32 11.66 -0.64
CA HIS A 77 -13.74 12.08 0.68
C HIS A 77 -15.18 11.58 0.89
N ALA A 78 -15.34 10.29 1.16
CA ALA A 78 -16.54 9.72 1.71
C ALA A 78 -16.69 10.48 3.02
N SER A 79 -17.65 11.40 3.00
CA SER A 79 -18.09 12.19 4.13
C SER A 79 -17.92 11.33 5.37
N ARG A 80 -17.10 11.76 6.33
CA ARG A 80 -17.12 11.23 7.70
C ARG A 80 -18.52 11.51 8.26
N LYS A 81 -19.49 10.72 7.85
CA LYS A 81 -20.66 10.43 8.63
C LYS A 81 -20.30 9.14 9.32
N ILE A 82 -19.82 9.30 10.54
CA ILE A 82 -19.95 8.26 11.55
C ILE A 82 -21.43 8.34 11.95
N PRO A 83 -22.31 7.40 11.59
CA PRO A 83 -23.63 7.34 12.16
C PRO A 83 -23.62 6.35 13.31
N PHE A 84 -23.91 6.89 14.49
CA PHE A 84 -24.25 6.24 15.77
C PHE A 84 -23.09 5.76 16.64
#